data_AF-A0A286Y4S2-F1
#
_entry.id   AF-A0A286Y4S2-F1
#
_cell.length_a   1.000
_cell.length_b   1.000
_cell.length_c   1.000
_cell.angle_alpha   90.00
_cell.angle_beta   90.00
_cell.angle_gamma   90.00
#
_symmetry.space_group_name_H-M   'P 1'
#
loop_
_entity.id
_entity.type
_entity.pdbx_description
1 polymer ?
#
loop_
_entity_poly.entity_id
_entity_poly.type
_entity_poly.pdbx_seq_one_letter_code
_entity_poly.pdbx_strand_id
1 'polypeptide(L)'
;QNTALPSKYALELLTIYAWEMGTDQQENFNMDEGFVAVMTLLRDYEEICIYWTKYYDFQSEIVGNFIKQQLKKTGPIILDPADPTNNLGEGRRWDLVAQEAVNCLRQPCCRTDDPSQGWHVQQARDVQVTVKQTGKENWTLSVNPYSPIWKMKAEIKKRNCNTGNQRLSYQEPGGDRQLLRNKHTLASYGIFSKVNIRVLETFFPEIQVFVKDSHGQSKPYAIDPDDTILDLKEIIMEAGGPAVEDQILKFQGRTLRNHESLDDLEIEDSDTIMLIRRS
;
A
#
# COMPACT_ATOMS: atom_id res chain seq x y z
N GLN A 1 -9.19 19.03 -27.34
CA GLN A 1 -9.55 20.18 -26.46
C GLN A 1 -8.28 20.58 -25.73
N ASN A 2 -7.87 21.85 -25.77
CA ASN A 2 -6.70 22.35 -25.03
C ASN A 2 -7.05 22.37 -23.53
N THR A 3 -6.76 21.29 -22.82
CA THR A 3 -6.85 21.27 -21.36
C THR A 3 -5.82 22.25 -20.79
N ALA A 4 -6.27 23.13 -19.90
CA ALA A 4 -5.41 24.13 -19.27
C ALA A 4 -4.41 23.48 -18.30
N LEU A 5 -3.30 24.18 -18.04
CA LEU A 5 -2.40 23.83 -16.94
C LEU A 5 -3.13 23.90 -15.59
N PRO A 6 -2.62 23.21 -14.55
CA PRO A 6 -3.09 23.37 -13.19
C PRO A 6 -3.14 24.85 -12.77
N SER A 7 -4.12 25.21 -11.94
CA SER A 7 -4.22 26.58 -11.46
C SER A 7 -3.06 26.90 -10.52
N LYS A 8 -2.66 28.18 -10.46
CA LYS A 8 -1.68 28.65 -9.47
C LYS A 8 -2.08 28.23 -8.05
N TYR A 9 -3.37 28.35 -7.74
CA TYR A 9 -3.92 27.99 -6.45
C TYR A 9 -3.75 26.49 -6.11
N ALA A 10 -3.92 25.59 -7.08
CA ALA A 10 -3.66 24.16 -6.86
C ALA A 10 -2.20 23.88 -6.49
N LEU A 11 -1.25 24.57 -7.14
CA LEU A 11 0.18 24.45 -6.86
C LEU A 11 0.56 25.07 -5.51
N GLU A 12 -0.09 26.18 -5.14
CA GLU A 12 0.06 26.80 -3.82
C GLU A 12 -0.39 25.82 -2.71
N LEU A 13 -1.55 25.18 -2.86
CA LEU A 13 -2.04 24.19 -1.90
C LEU A 13 -1.14 22.95 -1.79
N LEU A 14 -0.64 22.44 -2.92
CA LEU A 14 0.34 21.34 -2.93
C LEU A 14 1.62 21.73 -2.18
N THR A 15 2.08 22.97 -2.39
CA THR A 15 3.27 23.51 -1.70
C THR A 15 3.03 23.65 -0.19
N ILE A 16 1.86 24.16 0.21
CA ILE A 16 1.45 24.25 1.62
C ILE A 16 1.42 22.85 2.23
N TYR A 17 0.81 21.88 1.56
CA TYR A 17 0.78 20.50 2.02
C TYR A 17 2.20 19.92 2.20
N ALA A 18 3.09 20.15 1.23
CA ALA A 18 4.47 19.68 1.32
C ALA A 18 5.21 20.26 2.52
N TRP A 19 5.02 21.54 2.80
CA TRP A 19 5.57 22.19 3.99
C TRP A 19 4.96 21.64 5.28
N GLU A 20 3.63 21.51 5.35
CA GLU A 20 2.95 21.01 6.55
C GLU A 20 3.41 19.60 6.92
N MET A 21 3.58 18.71 5.93
CA MET A 21 3.96 17.31 6.14
C MET A 21 5.47 17.11 6.24
N GLY A 22 6.26 17.91 5.52
CA GLY A 22 7.71 17.76 5.47
C GLY A 22 8.44 18.36 6.66
N THR A 23 7.83 19.35 7.31
CA THR A 23 8.47 20.13 8.38
C THR A 23 7.72 20.08 9.70
N ASP A 24 6.60 19.35 9.78
CA ASP A 24 5.67 19.43 10.90
C ASP A 24 5.22 20.88 11.21
N GLN A 25 5.02 21.68 10.16
CA GLN A 25 4.61 23.09 10.22
C GLN A 25 5.62 24.01 10.94
N GLN A 26 6.91 23.65 10.94
CA GLN A 26 7.95 24.49 11.51
C GLN A 26 8.12 25.79 10.72
N GLU A 27 8.30 26.89 11.44
CA GLU A 27 8.57 28.21 10.83
C GLU A 27 9.97 28.29 10.22
N ASN A 28 10.94 27.54 10.78
CA ASN A 28 12.29 27.45 10.25
C ASN A 28 12.43 26.19 9.40
N PHE A 29 12.71 26.37 8.12
CA PHE A 29 12.83 25.27 7.18
C PHE A 29 13.77 25.62 6.04
N ASN A 30 14.32 24.60 5.39
CA ASN A 30 15.19 24.80 4.25
C ASN A 30 14.41 24.84 2.93
N MET A 31 14.66 25.87 2.13
CA MET A 31 13.88 26.13 0.91
C MET A 31 14.25 25.19 -0.24
N ASP A 32 15.51 24.77 -0.34
CA ASP A 32 15.97 23.85 -1.39
C ASP A 32 15.40 22.43 -1.19
N GLU A 33 15.39 21.93 0.04
CA GLU A 33 14.76 20.68 0.45
C GLU A 33 13.25 20.71 0.14
N GLY A 34 12.57 21.80 0.51
CA GLY A 34 11.15 21.99 0.21
C GLY A 34 10.86 22.04 -1.29
N PHE A 35 11.71 22.70 -2.07
CA PHE A 35 11.60 22.74 -3.53
C PHE A 35 11.75 21.33 -4.14
N VAL A 36 12.75 20.56 -3.70
CA VAL A 36 12.95 19.17 -4.14
C VAL A 36 11.74 18.30 -3.79
N ALA A 37 11.17 18.45 -2.60
CA ALA A 37 9.98 17.71 -2.17
C ALA A 37 8.76 18.04 -3.03
N VAL A 38 8.49 19.32 -3.29
CA VAL A 38 7.39 19.77 -4.17
C VAL A 38 7.57 19.23 -5.59
N MET A 39 8.78 19.31 -6.15
CA MET A 39 9.05 18.77 -7.49
C MET A 39 8.91 17.25 -7.53
N THR A 40 9.25 16.55 -6.46
CA THR A 40 9.06 15.10 -6.33
C THR A 40 7.56 14.74 -6.32
N LEU A 41 6.74 15.46 -5.57
CA LEU A 41 5.28 15.29 -5.61
C LEU A 41 4.72 15.56 -7.01
N LEU A 42 5.15 16.65 -7.66
CA LEU A 42 4.69 17.01 -9.01
C LEU A 42 5.09 15.98 -10.07
N ARG A 43 6.25 15.33 -9.92
CA ARG A 43 6.66 14.21 -10.77
C ARG A 43 5.70 13.04 -10.65
N ASP A 44 5.32 12.69 -9.42
CA ASP A 44 4.48 11.53 -9.10
C ASP A 44 3.01 11.93 -8.88
N TYR A 45 2.54 12.91 -9.65
CA TYR A 45 1.27 13.60 -9.39
C TYR A 45 0.04 12.68 -9.39
N GLU A 46 0.07 11.56 -10.12
CA GLU A 46 -1.07 10.64 -10.25
C GLU A 46 -1.48 10.01 -8.92
N GLU A 47 -0.55 9.92 -7.97
CA GLU A 47 -0.77 9.38 -6.63
C GLU A 47 -1.18 10.45 -5.60
N ILE A 48 -1.23 11.72 -5.99
CA ILE A 48 -1.56 12.82 -5.08
C ILE A 48 -3.01 12.71 -4.61
N CYS A 49 -3.18 12.69 -3.29
CA CYS A 49 -4.46 12.74 -2.62
C CYS A 49 -4.37 13.63 -1.37
N ILE A 50 -4.59 14.93 -1.60
CA ILE A 50 -4.45 15.98 -0.60
C ILE A 50 -5.83 16.53 -0.23
N TYR A 51 -6.09 16.57 1.07
CA TYR A 51 -7.28 17.19 1.66
C TYR A 51 -6.97 17.60 3.10
N TRP A 52 -7.71 18.58 3.58
CA TRP A 52 -7.65 19.01 4.98
C TRP A 52 -8.88 18.54 5.72
N THR A 53 -8.80 18.52 7.05
CA THR A 53 -9.95 18.15 7.90
C THR A 53 -10.23 19.17 8.99
N LYS A 54 -9.74 20.41 8.82
CA LYS A 54 -9.86 21.48 9.82
C LYS A 54 -11.23 22.16 9.74
N TYR A 55 -11.73 22.42 8.53
CA TYR A 55 -12.98 23.15 8.30
C TYR A 55 -14.12 22.27 7.77
N TYR A 56 -13.81 21.05 7.35
CA TYR A 56 -14.75 19.98 7.05
C TYR A 56 -14.16 18.66 7.55
N ASP A 57 -14.98 17.64 7.79
CA ASP A 57 -14.49 16.33 8.22
C ASP A 57 -15.43 15.21 7.78
N PHE A 58 -15.11 13.99 8.21
CA PHE A 58 -15.88 12.79 7.90
C PHE A 58 -16.98 12.48 8.95
N GLN A 59 -17.19 13.35 9.94
CA GLN A 59 -18.16 13.10 11.02
C GLN A 59 -19.59 13.36 10.56
N SER A 60 -19.80 14.39 9.74
CA SER A 60 -21.08 14.65 9.10
C SER A 60 -21.35 13.57 8.04
N GLU A 61 -22.50 12.91 8.11
CA GLU A 61 -22.87 11.87 7.15
C GLU A 61 -22.92 12.42 5.71
N ILE A 62 -23.52 13.60 5.52
CA ILE A 62 -23.67 14.21 4.20
C ILE A 62 -22.31 14.67 3.65
N VAL A 63 -21.56 15.45 4.44
CA VAL A 63 -20.28 16.02 4.00
C VAL A 63 -19.22 14.92 3.88
N GLY A 64 -19.16 14.01 4.85
CA GLY A 64 -18.26 12.87 4.85
C GLY A 64 -18.49 11.93 3.68
N ASN A 65 -19.75 11.61 3.34
CA ASN A 65 -20.06 10.81 2.16
C ASN A 65 -19.65 11.52 0.87
N PHE A 66 -19.87 12.83 0.78
CA PHE A 66 -19.44 13.61 -0.37
C PHE A 66 -17.90 13.61 -0.52
N ILE A 67 -17.16 13.83 0.56
CA ILE A 67 -15.68 13.79 0.54
C ILE A 67 -15.21 12.40 0.10
N LYS A 68 -15.75 11.32 0.68
CA LYS A 68 -15.43 9.94 0.27
C LYS A 68 -15.64 9.72 -1.23
N GLN A 69 -16.68 10.30 -1.82
CA GLN A 69 -16.92 10.22 -3.26
C GLN A 69 -15.87 10.99 -4.06
N GLN A 70 -15.46 12.18 -3.60
CA GLN A 70 -14.36 12.93 -4.23
C GLN A 70 -13.05 12.14 -4.18
N LEU A 71 -12.69 11.58 -3.02
CA LEU A 71 -11.43 10.86 -2.81
C LEU A 71 -11.35 9.53 -3.60
N LYS A 72 -12.49 9.00 -4.09
CA LYS A 72 -12.54 7.82 -4.97
C LYS A 72 -12.27 8.13 -6.45
N LYS A 73 -12.20 9.41 -6.84
CA LYS A 73 -11.93 9.80 -8.24
C LYS A 73 -10.50 9.46 -8.65
N THR A 74 -10.24 9.49 -9.95
CA THR A 74 -8.87 9.37 -10.49
C THR A 74 -8.07 10.63 -10.13
N GLY A 75 -6.83 10.44 -9.69
CA GLY A 75 -5.92 11.53 -9.26
C GLY A 75 -5.42 12.42 -10.41
N PRO A 76 -4.76 13.54 -10.08
CA PRO A 76 -4.48 14.03 -8.72
C PRO A 76 -5.74 14.59 -8.04
N ILE A 77 -5.82 14.43 -6.72
CA ILE A 77 -6.90 14.98 -5.90
C ILE A 77 -6.30 16.03 -4.97
N ILE A 78 -6.79 17.26 -5.07
CA ILE A 78 -6.43 18.35 -4.16
C ILE A 78 -7.74 19.05 -3.80
N LEU A 79 -8.29 18.75 -2.63
CA LEU A 79 -9.52 19.39 -2.15
C LEU A 79 -9.18 20.73 -1.50
N ASP A 80 -9.97 21.75 -1.82
CA ASP A 80 -9.85 23.06 -1.19
C ASP A 80 -10.07 22.93 0.35
N PRO A 81 -9.16 23.47 1.19
CA PRO A 81 -9.26 23.36 2.65
C PRO A 81 -10.55 23.90 3.28
N ALA A 82 -11.25 24.82 2.60
CA ALA A 82 -12.48 25.45 3.04
C ALA A 82 -13.71 25.06 2.21
N ASP A 83 -13.54 24.37 1.08
CA ASP A 83 -14.63 23.90 0.22
C ASP A 83 -14.37 22.48 -0.32
N PRO A 84 -14.89 21.43 0.36
CA PRO A 84 -14.67 20.05 -0.07
C PRO A 84 -15.31 19.71 -1.42
N THR A 85 -16.12 20.60 -2.00
CA THR A 85 -16.72 20.44 -3.34
C THR A 85 -15.78 20.79 -4.48
N ASN A 86 -14.72 21.53 -4.19
CA ASN A 86 -13.78 22.03 -5.18
C ASN A 86 -12.51 21.17 -5.24
N ASN A 87 -12.50 20.19 -6.16
CA ASN A 87 -11.29 19.41 -6.47
C ASN A 87 -10.44 20.15 -7.51
N LEU A 88 -9.33 20.73 -7.07
CA LEU A 88 -8.41 21.53 -7.87
C LEU A 88 -7.44 20.70 -8.72
N GLY A 89 -7.36 19.39 -8.46
CA GLY A 89 -6.55 18.45 -9.24
C GLY A 89 -7.22 17.99 -10.54
N GLU A 90 -8.54 18.10 -10.65
CA GLU A 90 -9.31 17.47 -11.73
C GLU A 90 -9.10 18.11 -13.11
N GLY A 91 -8.85 17.28 -14.14
CA GLY A 91 -8.97 17.66 -15.55
C GLY A 91 -7.93 18.66 -16.09
N ARG A 92 -6.72 18.71 -15.53
CA ARG A 92 -5.64 19.63 -15.95
C ARG A 92 -4.43 18.91 -16.53
N ARG A 93 -3.57 19.65 -17.26
CA ARG A 93 -2.31 19.15 -17.85
C ARG A 93 -1.19 19.03 -16.81
N TRP A 94 -1.41 18.21 -15.78
CA TRP A 94 -0.40 17.90 -14.76
C TRP A 94 0.82 17.19 -15.34
N ASP A 95 0.63 16.41 -16.41
CA ASP A 95 1.70 15.77 -17.17
C ASP A 95 2.79 16.75 -17.64
N LEU A 96 2.41 17.96 -18.07
CA LEU A 96 3.37 19.00 -18.49
C LEU A 96 4.12 19.59 -17.29
N VAL A 97 3.43 19.78 -16.16
CA VAL A 97 4.05 20.26 -14.92
C VAL A 97 5.01 19.21 -14.37
N ALA A 98 4.65 17.93 -14.44
CA ALA A 98 5.47 16.80 -14.03
C ALA A 98 6.75 16.70 -14.88
N GLN A 99 6.65 16.89 -16.20
CA GLN A 99 7.81 16.94 -17.09
C GLN A 99 8.78 18.07 -16.69
N GLU A 100 8.25 19.24 -16.38
CA GLU A 100 9.09 20.36 -15.94
C GLU A 100 9.66 20.13 -14.54
N ALA A 101 8.91 19.50 -13.64
CA ALA A 101 9.42 19.10 -12.33
C ALA A 101 10.61 18.13 -12.45
N VAL A 102 10.57 17.18 -13.39
CA VAL A 102 11.71 16.31 -13.71
C VAL A 102 12.92 17.10 -14.22
N ASN A 103 12.71 18.15 -15.03
CA ASN A 103 13.78 19.02 -15.50
C ASN A 103 14.40 19.83 -14.35
N CYS A 104 13.57 20.37 -13.46
CA CYS A 104 14.00 21.09 -12.25
C CYS A 104 14.84 20.19 -11.35
N LEU A 105 14.40 18.96 -11.08
CA LEU A 105 15.12 18.00 -10.22
C LEU A 105 16.52 17.63 -10.74
N ARG A 106 16.79 17.82 -12.03
CA ARG A 106 18.13 17.57 -12.61
C ARG A 106 19.10 18.74 -12.41
N GLN A 107 18.60 19.91 -12.03
CA GLN A 107 19.42 21.10 -11.85
C GLN A 107 20.37 20.95 -10.66
N PRO A 108 21.53 21.63 -10.69
CA PRO A 108 22.51 21.55 -9.59
C PRO A 108 21.94 21.92 -8.22
N CYS A 109 20.99 22.86 -8.16
CA CYS A 109 20.35 23.30 -6.92
C CYS A 109 19.44 22.25 -6.27
N CYS A 110 19.10 21.17 -6.97
CA CYS A 110 18.28 20.07 -6.46
C CYS A 110 19.13 18.87 -5.98
N ARG A 111 20.46 18.98 -6.02
CA ARG A 111 21.36 17.94 -5.53
C ARG A 111 21.61 18.21 -4.05
N THR A 112 21.02 17.39 -3.19
CA THR A 112 21.36 17.39 -1.76
C THR A 112 22.58 16.51 -1.53
N ASP A 113 23.52 17.00 -0.72
CA ASP A 113 24.73 16.24 -0.35
C ASP A 113 24.39 15.02 0.54
N ASP A 114 23.27 15.11 1.29
CA ASP A 114 22.72 14.04 2.12
C ASP A 114 21.24 13.78 1.77
N PRO A 115 20.89 12.62 1.19
CA PRO A 115 19.50 12.24 0.90
C PRO A 115 18.62 12.06 2.14
N SER A 116 19.22 11.90 3.32
CA SER A 116 18.50 11.66 4.59
C SER A 116 18.03 12.93 5.30
N GLN A 117 18.45 14.11 4.83
CA GLN A 117 18.05 15.41 5.38
C GLN A 117 16.87 16.08 4.65
N GLY A 118 16.35 15.46 3.58
CA GLY A 118 15.24 16.04 2.80
C GLY A 118 13.87 15.89 3.46
N TRP A 119 12.92 16.75 3.08
CA TRP A 119 11.54 16.62 3.54
C TRP A 119 10.91 15.32 3.01
N HIS A 120 10.51 14.44 3.92
CA HIS A 120 9.84 13.19 3.58
C HIS A 120 8.32 13.39 3.50
N VAL A 121 7.85 13.81 2.32
CA VAL A 121 6.42 14.06 2.08
C VAL A 121 5.77 12.90 1.35
N GLN A 122 4.71 12.32 1.94
CA GLN A 122 3.87 11.32 1.30
C GLN A 122 2.84 11.98 0.35
N GLN A 123 2.53 11.32 -0.77
CA GLN A 123 1.54 11.80 -1.77
C GLN A 123 0.11 11.82 -1.22
N ALA A 124 -0.16 11.03 -0.18
CA ALA A 124 -1.43 10.98 0.54
C ALA A 124 -1.18 10.90 2.03
N ARG A 125 -2.08 11.49 2.83
CA ARG A 125 -2.02 11.36 4.29
C ARG A 125 -2.29 9.93 4.72
N ASP A 126 -1.51 9.47 5.68
CA ASP A 126 -1.79 8.20 6.34
C ASP A 126 -3.17 8.21 7.01
N VAL A 127 -3.82 7.06 6.95
CA VAL A 127 -5.08 6.79 7.63
C VAL A 127 -4.80 6.13 8.97
N GLN A 128 -5.45 6.66 10.02
CA GLN A 128 -5.42 6.07 11.35
C GLN A 128 -6.34 4.84 11.41
N VAL A 129 -5.74 3.66 11.49
CA VAL A 129 -6.45 2.38 11.56
C VAL A 129 -6.47 1.91 13.01
N THR A 130 -7.64 1.90 13.64
CA THR A 130 -7.84 1.27 14.95
C THR A 130 -8.07 -0.23 14.76
N VAL A 131 -7.13 -1.03 15.23
CA VAL A 131 -7.15 -2.48 15.13
C VAL A 131 -7.82 -3.07 16.37
N LYS A 132 -8.83 -3.91 16.16
CA LYS A 132 -9.60 -4.59 17.21
C LYS A 132 -9.42 -6.09 17.08
N GLN A 133 -8.82 -6.74 18.08
CA GLN A 133 -8.72 -8.19 18.18
C GLN A 133 -9.46 -8.67 19.43
N THR A 134 -10.24 -9.73 19.32
CA THR A 134 -10.97 -10.31 20.46
C THR A 134 -10.01 -10.68 21.59
N GLY A 135 -10.28 -10.21 22.80
CA GLY A 135 -9.47 -10.51 23.99
C GLY A 135 -8.16 -9.73 24.11
N LYS A 136 -7.87 -8.79 23.20
CA LYS A 136 -6.71 -7.88 23.30
C LYS A 136 -7.17 -6.42 23.38
N GLU A 137 -6.33 -5.55 23.92
CA GLU A 137 -6.56 -4.10 23.87
C GLU A 137 -6.55 -3.60 22.43
N ASN A 138 -7.28 -2.51 22.15
CA ASN A 138 -7.25 -1.91 20.82
C ASN A 138 -6.01 -1.03 20.68
N TRP A 139 -5.38 -1.02 19.51
CA TRP A 139 -4.30 -0.10 19.19
C TRP A 139 -4.54 0.57 17.84
N THR A 140 -3.73 1.59 17.54
CA THR A 140 -3.82 2.32 16.26
C THR A 140 -2.52 2.18 15.46
N LEU A 141 -2.67 2.10 14.14
CA LEU A 141 -1.60 2.14 13.14
C LEU A 141 -1.81 3.34 12.22
N SER A 142 -0.72 3.94 11.75
CA SER A 142 -0.71 4.94 10.67
C SER A 142 -0.40 4.21 9.39
N VAL A 143 -1.34 4.19 8.42
CA VAL A 143 -1.23 3.36 7.22
C VAL A 143 -1.49 4.20 5.98
N ASN A 144 -0.58 4.17 5.01
CA ASN A 144 -0.80 4.82 3.72
C ASN A 144 -2.03 4.17 3.03
N PRO A 145 -3.08 4.94 2.69
CA PRO A 145 -4.32 4.40 2.16
C PRO A 145 -4.19 3.74 0.78
N TYR A 146 -3.12 4.03 0.03
CA TYR A 146 -2.80 3.43 -1.27
C TYR A 146 -1.84 2.24 -1.15
N SER A 147 -1.34 1.95 0.04
CA SER A 147 -0.54 0.75 0.30
C SER A 147 -1.42 -0.51 0.24
N PRO A 148 -0.93 -1.61 -0.36
CA PRO A 148 -1.62 -2.89 -0.32
C PRO A 148 -1.91 -3.36 1.12
N ILE A 149 -3.08 -3.95 1.34
CA ILE A 149 -3.53 -4.44 2.65
C ILE A 149 -2.56 -5.48 3.23
N TRP A 150 -1.87 -6.27 2.40
CA TRP A 150 -0.89 -7.24 2.90
C TRP A 150 0.25 -6.58 3.71
N LYS A 151 0.67 -5.36 3.37
CA LYS A 151 1.68 -4.62 4.16
C LYS A 151 1.16 -4.29 5.55
N MET A 152 -0.09 -3.84 5.65
CA MET A 152 -0.76 -3.58 6.93
C MET A 152 -0.93 -4.88 7.75
N LYS A 153 -1.26 -6.01 7.11
CA LYS A 153 -1.29 -7.33 7.78
C LYS A 153 0.08 -7.70 8.35
N ALA A 154 1.15 -7.50 7.57
CA ALA A 154 2.53 -7.76 8.04
C ALA A 154 2.87 -6.92 9.27
N GLU A 155 2.49 -5.64 9.31
CA GLU A 155 2.66 -4.77 10.49
C GLU A 155 1.86 -5.26 11.71
N ILE A 156 0.61 -5.66 11.50
CA ILE A 156 -0.25 -6.24 12.56
C ILE A 156 0.36 -7.54 13.08
N LYS A 157 0.84 -8.43 12.20
CA LYS A 157 1.49 -9.71 12.54
C LYS A 157 2.73 -9.49 13.39
N LYS A 158 3.59 -8.56 12.96
CA LYS A 158 4.81 -8.17 13.69
C LYS A 158 4.52 -7.65 15.09
N ARG A 159 3.46 -6.84 15.28
CA ARG A 159 3.13 -6.25 16.58
C ARG A 159 2.44 -7.22 17.53
N ASN A 160 1.63 -8.14 17.01
CA ASN A 160 0.85 -9.07 17.82
C ASN A 160 1.55 -10.40 18.12
N CYS A 161 2.69 -10.67 17.48
CA CYS A 161 3.37 -11.97 17.53
C CYS A 161 2.43 -13.15 17.18
N ASN A 162 1.42 -12.90 16.33
CA ASN A 162 0.47 -13.93 15.92
C ASN A 162 1.15 -14.84 14.89
N THR A 163 1.03 -16.15 15.06
CA THR A 163 1.56 -17.15 14.12
C THR A 163 0.54 -17.57 13.07
N GLY A 164 -0.75 -17.28 13.27
CA GLY A 164 -1.81 -17.65 12.32
C GLY A 164 -2.10 -16.60 11.24
N ASN A 165 -2.85 -17.04 10.23
CA ASN A 165 -3.32 -16.21 9.13
C ASN A 165 -4.29 -15.12 9.61
N GLN A 166 -4.22 -13.92 9.03
CA GLN A 166 -5.04 -12.78 9.45
C GLN A 166 -6.16 -12.49 8.46
N ARG A 167 -7.41 -12.57 8.95
CA ARG A 167 -8.58 -12.03 8.25
C ARG A 167 -8.92 -10.65 8.80
N LEU A 168 -8.65 -9.63 7.99
CA LEU A 168 -8.99 -8.26 8.31
C LEU A 168 -10.34 -7.90 7.70
N SER A 169 -11.23 -7.31 8.49
CA SER A 169 -12.52 -6.83 8.00
C SER A 169 -12.87 -5.48 8.60
N TYR A 170 -13.57 -4.66 7.83
CA TYR A 170 -14.10 -3.39 8.30
C TYR A 170 -15.61 -3.36 8.12
N GLN A 171 -16.27 -2.42 8.78
CA GLN A 171 -17.71 -2.23 8.67
C GLN A 171 -18.00 -0.75 8.90
N GLU A 172 -18.65 -0.11 7.94
CA GLU A 172 -19.19 1.24 8.12
C GLU A 172 -20.46 1.20 8.98
N PRO A 173 -20.78 2.28 9.71
CA PRO A 173 -22.04 2.37 10.46
C PRO A 173 -23.25 2.09 9.55
N GLY A 174 -24.08 1.11 9.93
CA GLY A 174 -25.27 0.73 9.15
C GLY A 174 -25.01 -0.12 7.91
N GLY A 175 -23.75 -0.39 7.54
CA GLY A 175 -23.39 -1.23 6.39
C GLY A 175 -23.01 -2.66 6.76
N ASP A 176 -22.87 -3.50 5.74
CA ASP A 176 -22.37 -4.87 5.88
C ASP A 176 -20.86 -4.91 6.18
N ARG A 177 -20.43 -5.97 6.86
CA ARG A 177 -19.01 -6.23 7.12
C ARG A 177 -18.33 -6.66 5.83
N GLN A 178 -17.24 -5.98 5.48
CA GLN A 178 -16.46 -6.26 4.28
C GLN A 178 -15.09 -6.81 4.63
N LEU A 179 -14.66 -7.83 3.89
CA LEU A 179 -13.33 -8.42 4.00
C LEU A 179 -12.31 -7.59 3.22
N LEU A 180 -11.18 -7.27 3.84
CA LEU A 180 -10.06 -6.57 3.23
C LEU A 180 -9.12 -7.58 2.57
N ARG A 181 -9.03 -7.51 1.24
CA ARG A 181 -8.22 -8.41 0.39
C ARG A 181 -6.78 -7.90 0.27
N ASN A 182 -5.81 -8.82 0.19
CA ASN A 182 -4.38 -8.52 0.26
C ASN A 182 -3.89 -7.52 -0.81
N LYS A 183 -4.30 -7.71 -2.06
CA LYS A 183 -3.91 -6.87 -3.21
C LYS A 183 -4.65 -5.53 -3.28
N HIS A 184 -5.73 -5.38 -2.53
CA HIS A 184 -6.49 -4.13 -2.48
C HIS A 184 -5.82 -3.12 -1.55
N THR A 185 -6.30 -1.88 -1.57
CA THR A 185 -5.84 -0.77 -0.73
C THR A 185 -6.99 -0.24 0.10
N LEU A 186 -6.73 0.46 1.21
CA LEU A 186 -7.80 1.12 1.99
C LEU A 186 -8.60 2.09 1.12
N ALA A 187 -7.92 2.82 0.24
CA ALA A 187 -8.52 3.72 -0.74
C ALA A 187 -9.51 3.00 -1.67
N SER A 188 -9.20 1.79 -2.13
CA SER A 188 -10.11 1.00 -3.00
C SER A 188 -11.44 0.65 -2.32
N TYR A 189 -11.44 0.58 -0.99
CA TYR A 189 -12.64 0.40 -0.16
C TYR A 189 -13.33 1.72 0.22
N GLY A 190 -12.81 2.87 -0.24
CA GLY A 190 -13.29 4.20 0.13
C GLY A 190 -12.85 4.66 1.52
N ILE A 191 -11.82 4.04 2.07
CA ILE A 191 -11.35 4.32 3.43
C ILE A 191 -10.21 5.33 3.37
N PHE A 192 -10.56 6.59 3.64
CA PHE A 192 -9.65 7.74 3.65
C PHE A 192 -9.65 8.48 4.99
N SER A 193 -10.27 7.90 6.02
CA SER A 193 -10.38 8.50 7.34
C SER A 193 -10.28 7.42 8.39
N LYS A 194 -10.17 7.84 9.66
CA LYS A 194 -10.06 6.92 10.79
C LYS A 194 -11.08 5.78 10.70
N VAL A 195 -10.60 4.54 10.72
CA VAL A 195 -11.41 3.33 10.54
C VAL A 195 -11.16 2.33 11.66
N ASN A 196 -12.19 1.58 12.04
CA ASN A 196 -12.05 0.43 12.92
C ASN A 196 -12.00 -0.86 12.08
N ILE A 197 -10.89 -1.58 12.15
CA ILE A 197 -10.73 -2.88 11.51
C ILE A 197 -10.76 -3.96 12.59
N ARG A 198 -11.52 -5.03 12.36
CA ARG A 198 -11.47 -6.23 13.17
C ARG A 198 -10.49 -7.23 12.57
N VAL A 199 -9.57 -7.71 13.40
CA VAL A 199 -8.66 -8.80 13.10
C VAL A 199 -9.29 -10.06 13.65
N LEU A 200 -9.55 -11.02 12.77
CA LEU A 200 -9.77 -12.40 13.16
C LEU A 200 -8.49 -13.17 12.90
N GLU A 201 -7.90 -13.70 13.95
CA GLU A 201 -6.85 -14.71 13.83
C GLU A 201 -7.54 -16.01 13.44
N THR A 202 -7.21 -16.50 12.24
CA THR A 202 -7.64 -17.82 11.80
C THR A 202 -6.48 -18.77 12.02
N PHE A 203 -6.73 -19.82 12.78
CA PHE A 203 -5.80 -20.93 12.86
C PHE A 203 -5.85 -21.69 11.53
N PHE A 204 -4.67 -22.09 11.08
CA PHE A 204 -4.40 -22.91 9.91
C PHE A 204 -5.55 -23.88 9.54
N PRO A 205 -5.78 -24.06 8.25
CA PRO A 205 -5.29 -25.27 7.63
C PRO A 205 -3.95 -24.90 7.02
N GLU A 206 -2.90 -25.64 7.34
CA GLU A 206 -1.77 -25.76 6.43
C GLU A 206 -2.41 -26.04 5.07
N ILE A 207 -2.14 -25.22 4.05
CA ILE A 207 -2.60 -25.62 2.72
C ILE A 207 -1.75 -26.82 2.33
N GLN A 208 -2.39 -27.83 1.75
CA GLN A 208 -1.69 -28.98 1.24
C GLN A 208 -1.36 -28.72 -0.23
N VAL A 209 -0.11 -28.36 -0.51
CA VAL A 209 0.36 -28.27 -1.90
C VAL A 209 0.96 -29.60 -2.35
N PHE A 210 0.84 -29.89 -3.64
CA PHE A 210 1.33 -31.09 -4.27
C PHE A 210 2.58 -30.77 -5.09
N VAL A 211 3.73 -31.30 -4.71
CA VAL A 211 4.96 -31.10 -5.49
C VAL A 211 5.19 -32.30 -6.39
N LYS A 212 5.10 -32.06 -7.69
CA LYS A 212 5.25 -33.07 -8.74
C LYS A 212 6.65 -33.09 -9.31
N ASP A 213 7.31 -34.24 -9.28
CA ASP A 213 8.64 -34.43 -9.83
C ASP A 213 8.63 -34.66 -11.36
N SER A 214 9.83 -34.74 -11.94
CA SER A 214 10.02 -35.01 -13.38
C SER A 214 9.56 -36.40 -13.84
N HIS A 215 9.38 -37.36 -12.93
CA HIS A 215 8.82 -38.69 -13.21
C HIS A 215 7.29 -38.70 -13.13
N GLY A 216 6.69 -37.56 -12.76
CA GLY A 216 5.26 -37.38 -12.63
C GLY A 216 4.68 -37.83 -11.29
N GLN A 217 5.51 -38.19 -10.31
CA GLN A 217 5.07 -38.49 -8.95
C GLN A 217 4.81 -37.20 -8.18
N SER A 218 3.70 -37.16 -7.46
CA SER A 218 3.30 -36.01 -6.65
C SER A 218 3.35 -36.35 -5.17
N LYS A 219 3.97 -35.49 -4.35
CA LYS A 219 4.01 -35.61 -2.89
C LYS A 219 3.31 -34.41 -2.24
N PRO A 220 2.47 -34.64 -1.20
CA PRO A 220 1.84 -33.55 -0.47
C PRO A 220 2.80 -32.90 0.53
N TYR A 221 2.71 -31.59 0.65
CA TYR A 221 3.45 -30.77 1.61
C TYR A 221 2.50 -29.80 2.29
N ALA A 222 2.54 -29.80 3.62
CA ALA A 222 1.82 -28.84 4.45
C ALA A 222 2.65 -27.56 4.56
N ILE A 223 2.05 -26.41 4.26
CA ILE A 223 2.75 -25.12 4.25
C ILE A 223 1.78 -23.96 4.52
N ASP A 224 2.27 -22.84 5.09
CA ASP A 224 1.48 -21.61 5.24
C ASP A 224 1.37 -20.90 3.86
N PRO A 225 0.18 -20.41 3.46
CA PRO A 225 0.09 -19.50 2.32
C PRO A 225 1.01 -18.27 2.40
N ASP A 226 1.33 -17.79 3.61
CA ASP A 226 2.27 -16.69 3.84
C ASP A 226 3.75 -17.10 3.70
N ASP A 227 4.07 -18.41 3.75
CA ASP A 227 5.44 -18.89 3.64
C ASP A 227 6.00 -18.61 2.25
N THR A 228 7.32 -18.45 2.19
CA THR A 228 8.02 -18.18 0.95
C THR A 228 8.29 -19.46 0.17
N ILE A 229 8.61 -19.30 -1.12
CA ILE A 229 9.11 -20.39 -1.94
C ILE A 229 10.43 -20.96 -1.42
N LEU A 230 11.22 -20.19 -0.67
CA LEU A 230 12.39 -20.73 0.02
C LEU A 230 11.98 -21.72 1.12
N ASP A 231 11.00 -21.36 1.95
CA ASP A 231 10.50 -22.21 3.03
C ASP A 231 9.94 -23.54 2.47
N LEU A 232 9.18 -23.48 1.37
CA LEU A 232 8.73 -24.70 0.66
C LEU A 232 9.90 -25.58 0.20
N LYS A 233 10.98 -24.99 -0.30
CA LYS A 233 12.16 -25.75 -0.73
C LYS A 233 12.89 -26.40 0.43
N GLU A 234 12.97 -25.71 1.57
CA GLU A 234 13.54 -26.24 2.80
C GLU A 234 12.71 -27.44 3.29
N ILE A 235 11.37 -27.32 3.32
CA ILE A 235 10.45 -28.42 3.66
C ILE A 235 10.65 -29.62 2.71
N ILE A 236 10.77 -29.39 1.40
CA ILE A 236 11.03 -30.45 0.40
C ILE A 236 12.37 -31.16 0.69
N MET A 237 13.43 -30.40 1.01
CA MET A 237 14.75 -30.93 1.31
C MET A 237 14.71 -31.77 2.60
N GLU A 238 14.09 -31.24 3.67
CA GLU A 238 13.93 -31.94 4.96
C GLU A 238 13.14 -33.25 4.82
N ALA A 239 12.17 -33.30 3.90
CA ALA A 239 11.44 -34.51 3.56
C ALA A 239 12.22 -35.50 2.66
N GLY A 240 13.52 -35.30 2.47
CA GLY A 240 14.41 -36.16 1.68
C GLY A 240 14.43 -35.84 0.18
N GLY A 241 14.03 -34.63 -0.21
CA GLY A 241 14.14 -34.12 -1.58
C GLY A 241 15.56 -33.63 -1.95
N PRO A 242 15.74 -33.04 -3.15
CA PRO A 242 17.01 -32.41 -3.55
C PRO A 242 17.40 -31.24 -2.63
N ALA A 243 18.68 -30.87 -2.60
CA ALA A 243 19.13 -29.68 -1.90
C ALA A 243 18.46 -28.41 -2.46
N VAL A 244 18.22 -27.40 -1.63
CA VAL A 244 17.46 -26.18 -1.98
C VAL A 244 17.98 -25.51 -3.25
N GLU A 245 19.30 -25.45 -3.43
CA GLU A 245 20.00 -24.91 -4.59
C GLU A 245 19.75 -25.67 -5.90
N ASP A 246 19.46 -26.98 -5.79
CA ASP A 246 19.13 -27.86 -6.91
C ASP A 246 17.65 -27.80 -7.29
N GLN A 247 16.80 -27.17 -6.46
CA GLN A 247 15.36 -27.12 -6.68
C GLN A 247 14.94 -25.93 -7.55
N ILE A 248 14.32 -26.21 -8.70
CA ILE A 248 13.57 -25.23 -9.50
C ILE A 248 12.08 -25.57 -9.39
N LEU A 249 11.33 -24.73 -8.69
CA LEU A 249 9.87 -24.85 -8.59
C LEU A 249 9.19 -24.05 -9.70
N LYS A 250 8.16 -24.65 -10.32
CA LYS A 250 7.32 -24.00 -11.34
C LYS A 250 5.84 -24.18 -11.04
N PHE A 251 5.07 -23.10 -11.20
CA PHE A 251 3.62 -23.12 -11.11
C PHE A 251 3.02 -22.36 -12.29
N GLN A 252 1.99 -22.92 -12.94
CA GLN A 252 1.35 -22.33 -14.13
C GLN A 252 2.34 -21.91 -15.24
N GLY A 253 3.42 -22.67 -15.43
CA GLY A 253 4.47 -22.40 -16.42
C GLY A 253 5.52 -21.35 -16.01
N ARG A 254 5.34 -20.68 -14.87
CA ARG A 254 6.26 -19.68 -14.32
C ARG A 254 7.24 -20.33 -13.33
N THR A 255 8.52 -19.94 -13.40
CA THR A 255 9.51 -20.28 -12.35
C THR A 255 9.31 -19.41 -11.12
N LEU A 256 9.20 -20.06 -9.96
CA LEU A 256 8.94 -19.42 -8.68
C LEU A 256 10.25 -18.92 -8.04
N ARG A 257 10.26 -17.70 -7.50
CA ARG A 257 11.44 -17.09 -6.88
C ARG A 257 11.38 -17.23 -5.36
N ASN A 258 12.54 -17.43 -4.73
CA ASN A 258 12.66 -17.71 -3.30
C ASN A 258 11.98 -16.70 -2.36
N HIS A 259 11.86 -15.43 -2.74
CA HIS A 259 11.29 -14.38 -1.88
C HIS A 259 9.78 -14.17 -2.06
N GLU A 260 9.14 -14.86 -3.02
CA GLU A 260 7.70 -14.75 -3.24
C GLU A 260 6.99 -15.68 -2.24
N SER A 261 5.85 -15.24 -1.68
CA SER A 261 4.99 -16.13 -0.88
C SER A 261 4.06 -16.96 -1.76
N LEU A 262 3.49 -18.03 -1.19
CA LEU A 262 2.47 -18.82 -1.90
C LEU A 262 1.22 -17.99 -2.21
N ASP A 263 0.78 -17.13 -1.29
CA ASP A 263 -0.36 -16.23 -1.46
C ASP A 263 -0.11 -15.17 -2.55
N ASP A 264 1.10 -14.60 -2.62
CA ASP A 264 1.47 -13.65 -3.68
C ASP A 264 1.38 -14.30 -5.08
N LEU A 265 1.70 -15.59 -5.14
CA LEU A 265 1.66 -16.43 -6.33
C LEU A 265 0.27 -17.01 -6.63
N GLU A 266 -0.73 -16.71 -5.80
CA GLU A 266 -2.09 -17.27 -5.87
C GLU A 266 -2.08 -18.82 -5.88
N ILE A 267 -1.18 -19.42 -5.11
CA ILE A 267 -1.14 -20.88 -4.89
C ILE A 267 -2.10 -21.20 -3.76
N GLU A 268 -3.13 -21.97 -4.06
CA GLU A 268 -4.20 -22.33 -3.14
C GLU A 268 -4.03 -23.77 -2.62
N ASP A 269 -4.94 -24.19 -1.74
CA ASP A 269 -4.98 -25.56 -1.25
C ASP A 269 -5.16 -26.56 -2.40
N SER A 270 -4.44 -27.69 -2.31
CA SER A 270 -4.45 -28.77 -3.29
C SER A 270 -3.87 -28.41 -4.67
N ASP A 271 -3.22 -27.25 -4.83
CA ASP A 271 -2.52 -26.91 -6.07
C ASP A 271 -1.26 -27.75 -6.30
N THR A 272 -0.89 -27.91 -7.58
CA THR A 272 0.28 -28.71 -7.98
C THR A 272 1.43 -27.85 -8.51
N ILE A 273 2.58 -27.90 -7.82
CA ILE A 273 3.83 -27.23 -8.19
C ILE A 273 4.77 -28.25 -8.82
N MET A 274 5.38 -27.94 -9.96
CA MET A 274 6.40 -28.80 -10.58
C MET A 274 7.78 -28.56 -9.98
N LEU A 275 8.46 -29.63 -9.57
CA LEU A 275 9.86 -29.61 -9.15
C LEU A 275 10.76 -30.14 -10.28
N ILE A 276 11.66 -29.28 -10.75
CA ILE A 276 12.71 -29.59 -11.70
C ILE A 276 14.04 -29.55 -10.95
N ARG A 277 14.85 -30.59 -11.09
CA ARG A 277 16.18 -30.66 -10.51
C ARG A 277 17.19 -29.99 -11.44
N ARG A 278 18.02 -29.08 -10.92
CA ARG A 278 19.24 -28.64 -11.64
C ARG A 278 20.24 -29.78 -11.67
N SER A 279 20.76 -30.05 -12.86
CA SER A 279 21.89 -30.94 -13.11
C SER A 279 23.21 -30.24 -12.83
#